data_AF-A0A2N2ZW92-F1
#
_entry.id   AF-A0A2N2ZW92-F1
#
_cell.length_a   1.000
_cell.length_b   1.000
_cell.length_c   1.000
_cell.angle_alpha   90.00
_cell.angle_beta   90.00
_cell.angle_gamma   90.00
#
_symmetry.space_group_name_H-M   'P 1'
#
loop_
_entity.id
_entity.type
_entity.pdbx_description
1 polymer ?
#
loop_
_entity_poly.entity_id
_entity_poly.type
_entity_poly.pdbx_seq_one_letter_code
_entity_poly.pdbx_strand_id
1 'polypeptide(L)'
;MKTILSGLIVLCLFWQSFGQQQEAYSGNAKPVSHELWNTFTGKYVSPSGNVNYKTIVKNKAELEAYLTVLKNAHPTAKWTENERKAYWINAYNAFTIKLIIDNYPVKSIKDI
;
A
#
# COMPACT_ATOMS: atom_id res chain seq x y z
N MET A 1 -8.84 27.28 -49.96
CA MET A 1 -9.11 25.87 -49.61
C MET A 1 -7.79 25.12 -49.68
N LYS A 2 -7.40 24.38 -48.62
CA LYS A 2 -6.01 24.12 -48.14
C LYS A 2 -5.63 25.20 -47.11
N THR A 3 -5.42 24.96 -45.82
CA THR A 3 -5.20 23.75 -45.02
C THR A 3 -5.68 24.01 -43.59
N ILE A 4 -6.90 23.59 -43.23
CA ILE A 4 -7.41 23.53 -41.83
C ILE A 4 -7.18 22.11 -41.27
N LEU A 5 -6.10 21.44 -41.70
CA LEU A 5 -5.83 20.04 -41.33
C LEU A 5 -4.70 19.88 -40.30
N SER A 6 -4.12 20.99 -39.82
CA SER A 6 -2.96 20.95 -38.90
C SER A 6 -3.34 21.11 -37.42
N GLY A 7 -4.56 21.58 -37.11
CA GLY A 7 -5.01 21.84 -35.74
C GLY A 7 -5.62 20.62 -35.01
N LEU A 8 -6.10 19.62 -35.74
CA LEU A 8 -6.74 18.42 -35.17
C LEU A 8 -5.75 17.32 -34.77
N ILE A 9 -4.53 17.34 -35.32
CA ILE A 9 -3.51 16.32 -35.03
C ILE A 9 -2.80 16.60 -33.69
N VAL A 10 -2.66 17.87 -33.29
CA VAL A 10 -1.96 18.26 -32.06
C VAL A 10 -2.77 17.95 -30.79
N LEU A 11 -4.11 17.95 -30.86
CA LEU A 11 -4.97 17.60 -29.73
C LEU A 11 -4.99 16.09 -29.42
N CYS A 12 -4.70 15.22 -30.39
CA CYS A 12 -4.63 13.77 -30.17
C CYS A 12 -3.30 13.32 -29.51
N LEU A 13 -2.21 14.06 -29.68
CA LEU A 13 -0.91 13.71 -29.11
C LEU A 13 -0.81 14.01 -27.61
N PHE A 14 -1.63 14.94 -27.10
CA PHE A 14 -1.69 15.24 -25.66
C PHE A 14 -2.46 14.18 -24.85
N TRP A 15 -3.30 13.36 -25.49
CA TRP A 15 -4.00 12.27 -24.80
C TRP A 15 -3.14 11.03 -24.60
N GLN A 16 -2.10 10.83 -25.43
CA GLN A 16 -1.25 9.63 -25.36
C GLN A 16 -0.30 9.62 -24.15
N SER A 17 0.01 10.78 -23.55
CA SER A 17 0.90 10.85 -22.38
C SER A 17 0.19 10.84 -21.02
N PHE A 18 -1.12 11.14 -20.94
CA PHE A 18 -1.84 11.07 -19.66
C PHE A 18 -2.31 9.65 -19.31
N GLY A 19 -2.24 8.73 -20.28
CA GLY A 19 -2.53 7.32 -20.13
C GLY A 19 -1.29 6.46 -19.91
N GLN A 20 -0.23 6.98 -19.27
CA GLN A 20 0.84 6.09 -18.78
C GLN A 20 0.26 5.20 -17.69
N GLN A 21 -0.21 4.03 -18.14
CA GLN A 21 -0.50 2.87 -17.31
C GLN A 21 0.70 2.68 -16.38
N GLN A 22 0.41 2.61 -15.08
CA GLN A 22 1.37 2.24 -14.07
C GLN A 22 2.02 0.92 -14.51
N GLU A 23 3.25 0.99 -15.01
CA GLU A 23 3.96 -0.20 -15.48
C GLU A 23 4.02 -1.19 -14.31
N ALA A 24 3.38 -2.34 -14.51
CA ALA A 24 3.36 -3.37 -13.49
C ALA A 24 4.81 -3.81 -13.25
N TYR A 25 5.22 -3.78 -11.97
CA TYR A 25 6.55 -4.21 -11.55
C TYR A 25 6.86 -5.59 -12.17
N SER A 26 7.88 -5.67 -13.04
CA SER A 26 8.26 -6.87 -13.83
C SER A 26 8.97 -7.95 -12.99
N GLY A 27 8.86 -7.86 -11.66
CA GLY A 27 9.47 -8.80 -10.73
C GLY A 27 8.83 -10.19 -10.79
N ASN A 28 9.59 -11.21 -10.38
CA ASN A 28 9.07 -12.56 -10.15
C ASN A 28 8.72 -12.80 -8.67
N ALA A 29 8.41 -11.73 -7.93
CA ALA A 29 8.03 -11.82 -6.52
C ALA A 29 6.76 -12.68 -6.39
N LYS A 30 6.77 -13.63 -5.45
CA LYS A 30 5.58 -14.43 -5.12
C LYS A 30 4.61 -13.58 -4.27
N PRO A 31 3.29 -13.85 -4.35
CA PRO A 31 2.30 -13.24 -3.46
C PRO A 31 2.70 -13.37 -1.98
N VAL A 32 2.42 -12.32 -1.21
CA VAL A 32 2.72 -12.26 0.22
C VAL A 32 1.74 -13.12 1.01
N SER A 33 2.26 -13.97 1.90
CA SER A 33 1.44 -14.54 2.99
C SER A 33 1.15 -13.45 4.03
N HIS A 34 -0.12 -13.28 4.37
CA HIS A 34 -0.57 -12.32 5.38
C HIS A 34 -0.74 -12.95 6.77
N GLU A 35 -0.19 -14.15 7.03
CA GLU A 35 -0.31 -14.81 8.33
C GLU A 35 0.28 -13.98 9.49
N LEU A 36 1.46 -13.39 9.29
CA LEU A 36 2.06 -12.50 10.30
C LEU A 36 1.15 -11.31 10.63
N TRP A 37 0.44 -10.78 9.63
CA TRP A 37 -0.53 -9.71 9.83
C TRP A 37 -1.79 -10.19 10.57
N ASN A 38 -2.28 -11.38 10.23
CA ASN A 38 -3.42 -11.99 10.91
C ASN A 38 -3.09 -12.25 12.40
N THR A 39 -1.91 -12.79 12.69
CA THR A 39 -1.42 -12.97 14.07
C THR A 39 -1.27 -11.62 14.79
N PHE A 40 -0.64 -10.64 14.14
CA PHE A 40 -0.46 -9.30 14.70
C PHE A 40 -1.79 -8.65 15.07
N THR A 41 -2.72 -8.61 14.12
CA THR A 41 -4.04 -8.00 14.34
C THR A 41 -4.88 -8.78 15.35
N GLY A 42 -4.84 -10.11 15.34
CA GLY A 42 -5.51 -10.94 16.34
C GLY A 42 -5.00 -10.71 17.77
N LYS A 43 -3.75 -10.28 17.93
CA LYS A 43 -3.15 -9.97 19.24
C LYS A 43 -3.39 -8.53 19.70
N TYR A 44 -3.41 -7.58 18.77
CA TYR A 44 -3.36 -6.15 19.10
C TYR A 44 -4.59 -5.33 18.69
N VAL A 45 -5.55 -5.91 17.99
CA VAL A 45 -6.77 -5.25 17.54
C VAL A 45 -7.98 -5.96 18.15
N SER A 46 -8.86 -5.21 18.80
CA SER A 46 -10.09 -5.78 19.36
C SER A 46 -11.07 -6.20 18.25
N PRO A 47 -12.08 -7.04 18.56
CA PRO A 47 -13.16 -7.35 17.61
C PRO A 47 -13.93 -6.11 17.11
N SER A 48 -13.92 -5.02 17.88
CA SER A 48 -14.49 -3.72 17.49
C SER A 48 -13.54 -2.83 16.67
N GLY A 49 -12.34 -3.30 16.34
CA GLY A 49 -11.35 -2.56 15.54
C GLY A 49 -10.46 -1.60 16.34
N ASN A 50 -10.50 -1.61 17.67
CA ASN A 50 -9.65 -0.73 18.48
C ASN A 50 -8.23 -1.29 18.56
N VAL A 51 -7.24 -0.47 18.19
CA VAL A 51 -5.83 -0.85 18.16
C VAL A 51 -5.14 -0.53 19.50
N ASN A 52 -4.46 -1.51 20.09
CA ASN A 52 -3.72 -1.36 21.34
C ASN A 52 -2.31 -0.79 21.12
N TYR A 53 -2.23 0.48 20.70
CA TYR A 53 -0.95 1.16 20.40
C TYR A 53 0.06 1.09 21.55
N LYS A 54 -0.40 1.26 22.80
CA LYS A 54 0.45 1.20 24.00
C LYS A 54 1.20 -0.13 24.11
N THR A 55 0.56 -1.25 23.76
CA THR A 55 1.20 -2.57 23.81
C THR A 55 2.05 -2.81 22.58
N ILE A 56 1.64 -2.34 21.40
CA ILE A 56 2.44 -2.42 20.18
C ILE A 56 3.78 -1.69 20.34
N VAL A 57 3.81 -0.50 20.97
CA VAL A 57 5.05 0.25 21.25
C VAL A 57 6.07 -0.59 22.04
N LYS A 58 5.63 -1.53 22.88
CA LYS A 58 6.51 -2.45 23.63
C LYS A 58 6.96 -3.67 22.82
N ASN A 59 6.27 -3.97 21.71
CA ASN A 59 6.47 -5.16 20.88
C ASN A 59 6.66 -4.79 19.39
N LYS A 60 7.33 -3.66 19.11
CA LYS A 60 7.46 -3.12 17.73
C LYS A 60 8.02 -4.14 16.73
N ALA A 61 8.89 -5.05 17.21
CA ALA A 61 9.49 -6.09 16.39
C ALA A 61 8.45 -6.98 15.67
N GLU A 62 7.28 -7.22 16.28
CA GLU A 62 6.22 -8.03 15.65
C GLU A 62 5.60 -7.31 14.44
N LEU A 63 5.42 -5.98 14.51
CA LEU A 63 4.99 -5.18 13.37
C LEU A 63 6.09 -5.11 12.30
N GLU A 64 7.33 -4.85 12.71
CA GLU A 64 8.47 -4.72 11.79
C GLU A 64 8.75 -6.03 11.02
N ALA A 65 8.48 -7.19 11.62
CA ALA A 65 8.55 -8.48 10.93
C ALA A 65 7.60 -8.52 9.73
N TYR A 66 6.35 -8.08 9.90
CA TYR A 66 5.39 -8.02 8.80
C TYR A 66 5.75 -6.94 7.77
N LEU A 67 6.20 -5.76 8.21
CA LEU A 67 6.66 -4.71 7.30
C LEU A 67 7.86 -5.16 6.45
N THR A 68 8.73 -6.00 6.99
CA THR A 68 9.86 -6.58 6.26
C THR A 68 9.38 -7.51 5.14
N VAL A 69 8.34 -8.32 5.39
CA VAL A 69 7.73 -9.15 4.34
C VAL A 69 7.20 -8.27 3.19
N LEU A 70 6.51 -7.19 3.51
CA LEU A 70 5.99 -6.25 2.51
C LEU A 70 7.11 -5.55 1.71
N LYS A 71 8.18 -5.12 2.39
CA LYS A 71 9.34 -4.49 1.75
C LYS A 71 10.03 -5.42 0.75
N ASN A 72 10.02 -6.72 0.99
CA ASN A 72 10.74 -7.71 0.17
C ASN A 72 9.91 -8.28 -0.98
N ALA A 73 8.61 -7.99 -1.06
CA ALA A 73 7.74 -8.56 -2.08
C ALA A 73 6.70 -7.53 -2.54
N HIS A 74 6.86 -7.01 -3.75
CA HIS A 74 5.93 -6.03 -4.34
C HIS A 74 4.93 -6.69 -5.30
N PRO A 75 3.68 -6.19 -5.38
CA PRO A 75 2.68 -6.67 -6.33
C PRO A 75 3.17 -6.58 -7.78
N THR A 76 2.90 -7.63 -8.55
CA THR A 76 3.27 -7.73 -9.97
C THR A 76 2.03 -8.01 -10.83
N ALA A 77 2.15 -7.87 -12.16
CA ALA A 77 1.07 -8.24 -13.07
C ALA A 77 0.68 -9.74 -12.99
N LYS A 78 1.59 -10.59 -12.48
CA LYS A 78 1.37 -12.04 -12.36
C LYS A 78 0.50 -12.42 -11.16
N TRP A 79 0.35 -11.54 -10.19
CA TRP A 79 -0.54 -11.77 -9.05
C TRP A 79 -2.00 -11.64 -9.51
N THR A 80 -2.90 -12.35 -8.86
CA THR A 80 -4.34 -12.14 -9.01
C THR A 80 -4.73 -10.74 -8.53
N GLU A 81 -5.86 -10.23 -9.00
CA GLU A 81 -6.39 -8.94 -8.54
C GLU A 81 -6.59 -8.90 -7.02
N ASN A 82 -7.07 -10.00 -6.43
CA ASN A 82 -7.31 -10.11 -5.00
C ASN A 82 -6.00 -10.08 -4.19
N GLU A 83 -4.94 -10.75 -4.66
CA GLU A 83 -3.63 -10.69 -4.01
C GLU A 83 -3.05 -9.27 -4.01
N ARG A 84 -3.18 -8.55 -5.13
CA ARG A 84 -2.73 -7.15 -5.20
C ARG A 84 -3.55 -6.26 -4.24
N LYS A 85 -4.88 -6.43 -4.19
CA LYS A 85 -5.75 -5.68 -3.27
C LYS A 85 -5.41 -5.97 -1.81
N ALA A 86 -5.27 -7.25 -1.44
CA ALA A 86 -4.92 -7.66 -0.09
C ALA A 86 -3.59 -7.05 0.35
N TYR A 87 -2.58 -7.08 -0.53
CA TYR A 87 -1.30 -6.44 -0.29
C TYR A 87 -1.45 -4.95 0.04
N TRP A 88 -2.12 -4.17 -0.83
CA TRP A 88 -2.21 -2.73 -0.65
C TRP A 88 -3.03 -2.32 0.57
N ILE A 89 -4.14 -3.01 0.85
CA ILE A 89 -4.97 -2.76 2.02
C ILE A 89 -4.18 -3.04 3.30
N ASN A 90 -3.52 -4.19 3.37
CA ASN A 90 -2.76 -4.56 4.57
C ASN A 90 -1.48 -3.71 4.72
N ALA A 91 -0.83 -3.32 3.63
CA ALA A 91 0.30 -2.41 3.67
C ALA A 91 -0.11 -1.04 4.20
N TYR A 92 -1.19 -0.44 3.68
CA TYR A 92 -1.72 0.82 4.18
C TYR A 92 -2.00 0.76 5.69
N ASN A 93 -2.71 -0.28 6.15
CA ASN A 93 -3.02 -0.44 7.57
C ASN A 93 -1.76 -0.62 8.43
N ALA A 94 -0.82 -1.47 8.02
CA ALA A 94 0.40 -1.72 8.78
C ALA A 94 1.32 -0.50 8.88
N PHE A 95 1.51 0.24 7.78
CA PHE A 95 2.29 1.48 7.80
C PHE A 95 1.58 2.62 8.53
N THR A 96 0.25 2.66 8.53
CA THR A 96 -0.52 3.60 9.36
C THR A 96 -0.29 3.33 10.85
N ILE A 97 -0.36 2.06 11.29
CA ILE A 97 -0.03 1.70 12.67
C ILE A 97 1.42 2.07 12.97
N LYS A 98 2.35 1.80 12.04
CA LYS A 98 3.77 2.18 12.19
C LYS A 98 3.94 3.68 12.46
N LEU A 99 3.30 4.51 11.64
CA LEU A 99 3.33 5.98 11.78
C LEU A 99 2.82 6.41 13.17
N ILE A 100 1.71 5.83 13.63
CA ILE A 100 1.14 6.15 14.94
C ILE A 100 2.06 5.72 16.08
N ILE A 101 2.65 4.53 16.04
CA ILE A 101 3.53 4.04 17.14
C ILE A 101 4.92 4.70 17.15
N ASP A 102 5.34 5.26 16.03
CA ASP A 102 6.58 6.05 15.96
C ASP A 102 6.40 7.45 16.55
N ASN A 103 5.17 7.95 16.58
CA ASN A 103 4.80 9.24 17.19
C ASN A 103 4.03 9.10 18.51
N TYR A 104 3.96 7.90 19.09
CA TYR A 104 3.17 7.66 20.30
C TYR A 104 3.83 8.29 21.55
N PRO A 105 3.07 8.95 22.45
CA PRO A 105 1.63 9.16 22.40
C PRO A 105 1.23 10.33 21.48
N VAL A 106 0.23 10.09 20.62
CA VAL A 106 -0.36 11.11 19.75
C VAL A 106 -1.86 11.17 19.98
N LYS A 107 -2.44 12.38 19.96
CA LYS A 107 -3.89 12.58 20.15
C LYS A 107 -4.69 12.29 18.88
N SER A 108 -4.19 12.76 17.74
CA SER A 108 -4.80 12.54 16.43
C SER A 108 -3.70 12.25 15.42
N ILE A 109 -3.94 11.31 14.49
CA ILE A 109 -3.03 11.06 13.37
C ILE A 109 -2.80 12.30 12.49
N LYS A 110 -3.71 13.28 12.53
CA LYS A 110 -3.58 14.56 11.84
C LYS A 110 -2.56 15.51 12.48
N ASP A 111 -2.05 15.17 13.67
CA ASP A 111 -1.05 15.95 14.41
C ASP A 111 0.39 15.46 14.12
N ILE A 112 0.55 14.49 13.21
CA ILE A 112 1.83 13.96 12.72
C ILE A 112 2.16 14.62 11.38
#